data_AF-A0A818FN06-F1
#
_entry.id   AF-A0A818FN06-F1
#
_cell.length_a   1.000
_cell.length_b   1.000
_cell.length_c   1.000
_cell.angle_alpha   90.00
_cell.angle_beta   90.00
_cell.angle_gamma   90.00
#
_symmetry.space_group_name_H-M   'P 1'
#
loop_
_entity.id
_entity.type
_entity.pdbx_description
1 polymer ?
#
loop_
_entity_poly.entity_id
_entity_poly.type
_entity_poly.pdbx_seq_one_letter_code
_entity_poly.pdbx_strand_id
1 'polypeptide(L)'
;MALQNTTTSASIIPSSIKTWLEPNDIWILSQDRVKVPETNLIPSICFYNGTFLPIHAGHISVLEYAKQYINNLGTHELLAAYISPSHSEAVAKKLSPEELIGVGHRLSMIYFAIENLDWVMVDLFQIFQPCKISLTIAMEAFISRVRSQLPNGAQMDVFWLKGEDTLFHTKLYENLIQLGFHTIYVLNRECSEKIINKTDEFKPIQDYHEKRWREIQAISSFPEKLHLVQATRLNISSRTIRACARNTFATRDQLHACIQLDKITTYIIQHQLWSTKPTIMSAPSVFPNGITDLTPEILSSMLSTYSISSVKVNSFRFEQIGVGTGWNGSLYRLNDIQYSPDSTSCLPSSVILKLSTGIWLQRVASIEPDFYSKLAPRISNIEIPKCYYVARHPHSPNESMLLLEDLSIDYDPLGPKESLKDSTIFLLIATIASLHAEFFNHPLLQQDTFAWLPSLNSTLVHYHSEYALKMTDREYTQLLESRVSPKAYAYAKALVTHIPHIFQTLTDEHYTLSHGDFWINNIFVRHNQSHRIRF
;
A
#
# COMPACT_ATOMS: atom_id res chain seq x y z
N MET A 1 51.97 -33.62 -7.94
CA MET A 1 51.98 -33.22 -9.36
C MET A 1 50.54 -32.92 -9.77
N ALA A 2 50.29 -31.67 -10.20
CA ALA A 2 49.16 -31.10 -10.97
C ALA A 2 47.72 -31.59 -10.67
N LEU A 3 46.81 -30.77 -10.12
CA LEU A 3 46.02 -29.68 -10.77
C LEU A 3 45.24 -30.11 -12.02
N GLN A 4 43.90 -30.11 -11.92
CA GLN A 4 43.05 -29.44 -12.91
C GLN A 4 41.72 -28.99 -12.31
N ASN A 5 41.54 -27.68 -12.36
CA ASN A 5 40.32 -26.94 -12.06
C ASN A 5 39.29 -27.10 -13.17
N THR A 6 38.02 -27.23 -12.82
CA THR A 6 36.90 -26.81 -13.67
C THR A 6 35.94 -25.97 -12.84
N THR A 7 36.08 -24.66 -13.01
CA THR A 7 35.15 -23.61 -12.60
C THR A 7 33.90 -23.66 -13.49
N THR A 8 32.75 -23.99 -12.92
CA THR A 8 31.44 -23.69 -13.51
C THR A 8 30.94 -22.36 -12.96
N SER A 9 30.98 -21.34 -13.80
CA SER A 9 30.34 -20.04 -13.60
C SER A 9 28.82 -20.21 -13.61
N ALA A 10 28.19 -20.09 -12.45
CA ALA A 10 26.74 -19.95 -12.37
C ALA A 10 26.36 -18.53 -12.81
N SER A 11 25.72 -18.43 -13.98
CA SER A 11 25.09 -17.19 -14.44
C SER A 11 23.90 -16.89 -13.53
N ILE A 12 24.04 -15.87 -12.69
CA ILE A 12 22.92 -15.31 -11.92
C ILE A 12 22.08 -14.49 -12.90
N ILE A 13 21.01 -15.08 -13.41
CA ILE A 13 19.92 -14.35 -14.07
C ILE A 13 19.20 -13.58 -12.95
N PRO A 14 18.97 -12.26 -13.05
CA PRO A 14 18.20 -11.53 -12.05
C PRO A 14 16.73 -11.97 -12.16
N SER A 15 16.33 -12.91 -11.31
CA SER A 15 14.95 -13.37 -11.22
C SER A 15 14.12 -12.34 -10.45
N SER A 16 13.02 -11.89 -11.08
CA SER A 16 11.74 -11.46 -10.50
C SER A 16 11.76 -10.86 -9.09
N ILE A 17 11.27 -9.62 -8.98
CA ILE A 17 10.85 -8.96 -7.72
C ILE A 17 10.22 -10.02 -6.79
N LYS A 18 10.90 -10.37 -5.70
CA LYS A 18 10.33 -11.22 -4.64
C LYS A 18 9.00 -10.58 -4.22
N THR A 19 7.91 -11.31 -4.38
CA THR A 19 6.56 -10.77 -4.15
C THR A 19 6.12 -10.85 -2.70
N TRP A 20 6.92 -11.50 -1.84
CA TRP A 20 6.71 -11.63 -0.40
C TRP A 20 8.00 -11.30 0.33
N LEU A 21 7.86 -10.58 1.43
CA LEU A 21 8.96 -10.29 2.35
C LEU A 21 8.94 -11.34 3.45
N GLU A 22 10.01 -12.12 3.55
CA GLU A 22 10.25 -12.94 4.74
C GLU A 22 10.60 -12.01 5.91
N PRO A 23 10.30 -12.36 7.17
CA PRO A 23 10.68 -11.54 8.33
C PRO A 23 12.18 -11.17 8.36
N ASN A 24 13.03 -12.05 7.82
CA ASN A 24 14.47 -11.81 7.67
C ASN A 24 14.79 -10.73 6.62
N ASP A 25 13.97 -10.57 5.58
CA ASP A 25 14.18 -9.56 4.53
C ASP A 25 14.09 -8.12 5.08
N ILE A 26 13.41 -7.90 6.22
CA ILE A 26 13.35 -6.59 6.90
C ILE A 26 14.73 -6.20 7.48
N TRP A 27 15.50 -7.20 7.91
CA TRP A 27 16.80 -7.00 8.57
C TRP A 27 17.99 -7.11 7.63
N ILE A 28 17.77 -7.63 6.42
CA ILE A 28 18.79 -7.76 5.38
C ILE A 28 18.82 -6.49 4.55
N LEU A 29 20.01 -5.94 4.37
CA LEU A 29 20.27 -4.87 3.43
C LEU A 29 20.51 -5.50 2.04
N SER A 30 19.64 -5.19 1.07
CA SER A 30 19.80 -5.70 -0.31
C SER A 30 21.17 -5.29 -0.87
N GLN A 31 21.80 -6.21 -1.61
CA GLN A 31 23.14 -6.02 -2.18
C GLN A 31 23.15 -6.09 -3.71
N ASP A 32 21.98 -6.31 -4.33
CA ASP A 32 21.85 -6.68 -5.74
C ASP A 32 22.38 -5.61 -6.71
N ARG A 33 22.46 -4.36 -6.24
CA ARG A 33 22.88 -3.19 -7.01
C ARG A 33 24.08 -2.46 -6.38
N VAL A 34 24.74 -3.07 -5.41
CA VAL A 34 25.98 -2.51 -4.83
C VAL A 34 27.10 -2.68 -5.83
N LYS A 35 27.70 -1.56 -6.27
CA LYS A 35 28.84 -1.60 -7.19
C LYS A 35 30.10 -2.07 -6.49
N VAL A 36 30.98 -2.71 -7.24
CA VAL A 36 32.34 -3.00 -6.79
C VAL A 36 33.16 -1.71 -6.95
N PRO A 37 33.97 -1.32 -5.96
CA PRO A 37 34.87 -0.17 -6.09
C PRO A 37 35.78 -0.33 -7.32
N GLU A 38 35.78 0.67 -8.20
CA GLU A 38 36.65 0.73 -9.39
C GLU A 38 37.92 1.54 -9.14
N THR A 39 37.94 2.33 -8.06
CA THR A 39 39.04 3.23 -7.72
C THR A 39 39.63 2.93 -6.34
N ASN A 40 40.72 3.63 -6.00
CA ASN A 40 41.29 3.63 -4.63
C ASN A 40 40.66 4.71 -3.73
N LEU A 41 39.55 5.33 -4.16
CA LEU A 41 38.82 6.31 -3.35
C LEU A 41 38.07 5.64 -2.20
N ILE A 42 37.59 6.43 -1.23
CA ILE A 42 36.83 5.91 -0.11
C ILE A 42 35.48 5.40 -0.64
N PRO A 43 35.18 4.09 -0.53
CA PRO A 43 33.89 3.57 -0.95
C PRO A 43 32.80 4.18 -0.10
N SER A 44 31.66 4.52 -0.70
CA SER A 44 30.59 5.18 0.04
C SER A 44 29.21 4.69 -0.33
N ILE A 45 28.28 4.82 0.63
CA ILE A 45 26.87 4.44 0.51
C ILE A 45 26.01 5.65 0.88
N CYS A 46 24.90 5.84 0.17
CA CYS A 46 23.96 6.90 0.48
C CYS A 46 22.69 6.35 1.16
N PHE A 47 22.25 7.00 2.23
CA PHE A 47 21.00 6.76 2.93
C PHE A 47 20.02 7.91 2.66
N TYR A 48 18.89 7.63 2.02
CA TYR A 48 17.88 8.62 1.67
C TYR A 48 16.54 8.31 2.32
N ASN A 49 16.25 8.97 3.45
CA ASN A 49 15.01 8.74 4.18
C ASN A 49 13.92 9.75 3.82
N GLY A 50 12.66 9.30 3.85
CA GLY A 50 11.55 10.18 3.50
C GLY A 50 10.18 9.52 3.63
N THR A 51 9.13 10.32 3.47
CA THR A 51 7.75 9.83 3.46
C THR A 51 7.39 9.18 2.12
N PHE A 52 7.92 9.69 1.00
CA PHE A 52 7.72 9.17 -0.36
C PHE A 52 6.25 8.88 -0.70
N LEU A 53 5.37 9.86 -0.45
CA LEU A 53 3.91 9.69 -0.60
C LEU A 53 3.24 10.65 -1.61
N PRO A 54 3.41 10.45 -2.93
CA PRO A 54 4.27 9.45 -3.56
C PRO A 54 5.71 9.94 -3.76
N ILE A 55 6.61 9.01 -4.09
CA ILE A 55 7.87 9.32 -4.76
C ILE A 55 7.59 9.96 -6.14
N HIS A 56 8.51 10.78 -6.65
CA HIS A 56 8.32 11.58 -7.86
C HIS A 56 9.68 11.99 -8.46
N ALA A 57 9.71 12.55 -9.67
CA ALA A 57 10.96 12.90 -10.37
C ALA A 57 11.88 13.83 -9.57
N GLY A 58 11.33 14.76 -8.77
CA GLY A 58 12.13 15.57 -7.85
C GLY A 58 12.97 14.76 -6.84
N HIS A 59 12.49 13.61 -6.35
CA HIS A 59 13.28 12.73 -5.46
C HIS A 59 14.38 12.01 -6.24
N ILE A 60 14.11 11.60 -7.48
CA ILE A 60 15.08 10.95 -8.36
C ILE A 60 16.20 11.93 -8.75
N SER A 61 15.85 13.17 -9.08
CA SER A 61 16.81 14.25 -9.33
C SER A 61 17.74 14.46 -8.13
N VAL A 62 17.20 14.47 -6.90
CA VAL A 62 18.01 14.58 -5.66
C VAL A 62 19.06 13.47 -5.55
N LEU A 63 18.70 12.22 -5.88
CA LEU A 63 19.64 11.10 -5.92
C LEU A 63 20.73 11.29 -6.98
N GLU A 64 20.36 11.68 -8.20
CA GLU A 64 21.32 11.86 -9.29
C GLU A 64 22.31 13.01 -9.02
N TYR A 65 21.85 14.14 -8.52
CA TYR A 65 22.73 15.25 -8.13
C TYR A 65 23.65 14.88 -6.97
N ALA A 66 23.15 14.11 -5.99
CA ALA A 66 23.98 13.61 -4.91
C ALA A 66 25.08 12.67 -5.41
N LYS A 67 24.75 11.75 -6.32
CA LYS A 67 25.71 10.84 -6.96
C LYS A 67 26.81 11.60 -7.70
N GLN A 68 26.42 12.54 -8.55
CA GLN A 68 27.36 13.37 -9.29
C GLN A 68 28.28 14.14 -8.34
N TYR A 69 27.70 14.76 -7.31
CA TYR A 69 28.48 15.52 -6.33
C TYR A 69 29.50 14.64 -5.59
N ILE A 70 29.08 13.50 -5.04
CA ILE A 70 29.94 12.61 -4.24
C ILE A 70 31.12 12.10 -5.09
N ASN A 71 30.85 11.65 -6.32
CA ASN A 71 31.91 11.18 -7.22
C ASN A 71 32.85 12.31 -7.66
N ASN A 72 32.36 13.55 -7.72
CA ASN A 72 33.17 14.72 -8.06
C ASN A 72 33.96 15.29 -6.87
N LEU A 73 33.76 14.79 -5.64
CA LEU A 73 34.58 15.19 -4.49
C LEU A 73 36.06 14.80 -4.65
N GLY A 74 36.37 13.82 -5.51
CA GLY A 74 37.71 13.29 -5.70
C GLY A 74 38.27 12.51 -4.51
N THR A 75 37.45 12.30 -3.47
CA THR A 75 37.80 11.57 -2.25
C THR A 75 36.96 10.31 -2.05
N HIS A 76 35.77 10.27 -2.65
CA HIS A 76 34.78 9.21 -2.46
C HIS A 76 34.33 8.63 -3.79
N GLU A 77 33.97 7.35 -3.77
CA GLU A 77 33.29 6.65 -4.84
C GLU A 77 31.94 6.15 -4.31
N LEU A 78 30.83 6.58 -4.92
CA LEU A 78 29.50 6.16 -4.49
C LEU A 78 29.14 4.80 -5.10
N LEU A 79 29.04 3.78 -4.27
CA LEU A 79 28.75 2.40 -4.68
C LEU A 79 27.25 2.09 -4.77
N ALA A 80 26.43 2.72 -3.92
CA ALA A 80 24.99 2.53 -3.91
C ALA A 80 24.24 3.61 -3.11
N ALA A 81 22.94 3.71 -3.33
CA ALA A 81 22.01 4.40 -2.43
C ALA A 81 20.86 3.50 -1.97
N TYR A 82 20.35 3.79 -0.78
CA TYR A 82 19.19 3.15 -0.18
C TYR A 82 18.11 4.18 0.11
N ILE A 83 16.94 4.02 -0.51
CA ILE A 83 15.73 4.75 -0.16
C ILE A 83 15.13 4.05 1.07
N SER A 84 14.99 4.78 2.18
CA SER A 84 14.40 4.28 3.44
C SER A 84 13.06 4.97 3.72
N PRO A 85 11.92 4.34 3.37
CA PRO A 85 10.61 4.93 3.59
C PRO A 85 10.22 4.96 5.07
N SER A 86 9.59 6.05 5.50
CA SER A 86 9.16 6.21 6.90
C SER A 86 8.02 5.25 7.27
N HIS A 87 7.96 4.84 8.55
CA HIS A 87 6.85 4.07 9.12
C HIS A 87 5.50 4.81 8.97
N SER A 88 4.40 4.06 8.80
CA SER A 88 3.06 4.60 8.54
C SER A 88 2.58 5.57 9.64
N GLU A 89 2.87 5.31 10.91
CA GLU A 89 2.56 6.24 12.01
C GLU A 89 3.30 7.59 11.90
N ALA A 90 4.53 7.59 11.38
CA ALA A 90 5.26 8.85 11.17
C ALA A 90 4.65 9.66 10.02
N VAL A 91 4.12 8.97 9.02
CA VAL A 91 3.39 9.55 7.89
C VAL A 91 2.04 10.13 8.35
N ALA A 92 1.30 9.39 9.19
CA ALA A 92 0.02 9.80 9.77
C ALA A 92 0.09 11.10 10.58
N LYS A 93 1.25 11.44 11.16
CA LYS A 93 1.44 12.72 11.86
C LYS A 93 1.57 13.93 10.94
N LYS A 94 1.85 13.72 9.65
CA LYS A 94 2.10 14.79 8.67
C LYS A 94 0.94 15.03 7.72
N LEU A 95 0.07 14.05 7.58
CA LEU A 95 -0.94 13.98 6.53
C LEU A 95 -2.32 13.81 7.15
N SER A 96 -3.34 14.25 6.44
CA SER A 96 -4.69 13.92 6.86
C SER A 96 -4.94 12.42 6.66
N PRO A 97 -5.68 11.77 7.58
CA PRO A 97 -6.50 10.60 7.31
C PRO A 97 -6.69 10.12 5.86
N GLU A 98 -7.29 10.96 5.02
CA GLU A 98 -7.73 10.58 3.67
C GLU A 98 -6.57 10.53 2.67
N GLU A 99 -5.42 11.10 3.03
CA GLU A 99 -4.19 11.06 2.25
C GLU A 99 -3.33 9.81 2.55
N LEU A 100 -3.67 9.04 3.58
CA LEU A 100 -2.94 7.82 3.93
C LEU A 100 -3.27 6.69 2.95
N ILE A 101 -2.22 5.98 2.54
CA ILE A 101 -2.31 4.76 1.73
C ILE A 101 -1.43 3.68 2.35
N GLY A 102 -1.74 2.42 2.04
CA GLY A 102 -1.01 1.25 2.50
C GLY A 102 0.49 1.26 2.18
N VAL A 103 1.26 0.51 2.99
CA VAL A 103 2.72 0.34 2.84
C VAL A 103 3.08 -0.22 1.48
N GLY A 104 2.35 -1.23 0.99
CA GLY A 104 2.59 -1.87 -0.30
C GLY A 104 2.47 -0.92 -1.48
N HIS A 105 1.54 0.05 -1.45
CA HIS A 105 1.44 1.07 -2.50
C HIS A 105 2.67 1.98 -2.54
N ARG A 106 3.16 2.39 -1.37
CA ARG A 106 4.36 3.23 -1.27
C ARG A 106 5.57 2.50 -1.82
N LEU A 107 5.77 1.25 -1.41
CA LEU A 107 6.86 0.41 -1.88
C LEU A 107 6.77 0.15 -3.39
N SER A 108 5.59 -0.18 -3.91
CA SER A 108 5.37 -0.40 -5.34
C SER A 108 5.77 0.83 -6.17
N MET A 109 5.34 2.02 -5.76
CA MET A 109 5.72 3.26 -6.44
C MET A 109 7.22 3.54 -6.35
N ILE A 110 7.87 3.23 -5.21
CA ILE A 110 9.33 3.36 -5.08
C ILE A 110 10.06 2.40 -6.02
N TYR A 111 9.65 1.13 -6.07
CA TYR A 111 10.25 0.15 -6.97
C TYR A 111 10.11 0.56 -8.44
N PHE A 112 8.95 1.08 -8.86
CA PHE A 112 8.79 1.65 -10.20
C PHE A 112 9.68 2.88 -10.45
N ALA A 113 9.90 3.71 -9.44
CA ALA A 113 10.74 4.91 -9.57
C ALA A 113 12.22 4.57 -9.79
N ILE A 114 12.71 3.51 -9.15
CA ILE A 114 14.12 3.12 -9.14
C ILE A 114 14.44 1.96 -10.08
N GLU A 115 13.46 1.47 -10.85
CA GLU A 115 13.63 0.28 -11.69
C GLU A 115 14.82 0.40 -12.65
N ASN A 116 15.01 1.59 -13.23
CA ASN A 116 16.10 1.91 -14.15
C ASN A 116 17.37 2.45 -13.46
N LEU A 117 17.39 2.53 -12.12
CA LEU A 117 18.54 2.98 -11.36
C LEU A 117 19.30 1.77 -10.82
N ASP A 118 20.34 1.37 -11.55
CA ASP A 118 21.16 0.18 -11.30
C ASP A 118 22.09 0.27 -10.07
N TRP A 119 21.94 1.32 -9.27
CA TRP A 119 22.75 1.64 -8.08
C TRP A 119 21.88 2.03 -6.88
N VAL A 120 20.55 2.04 -7.02
CA VAL A 120 19.59 2.43 -5.97
C VAL A 120 18.75 1.24 -5.55
N MET A 121 18.60 1.04 -4.24
CA MET A 121 17.80 -0.01 -3.61
C MET A 121 16.84 0.57 -2.57
N VAL A 122 15.97 -0.28 -2.01
CA VAL A 122 15.07 0.08 -0.92
C VAL A 122 15.56 -0.54 0.38
N ASP A 123 15.63 0.26 1.43
CA ASP A 123 15.79 -0.22 2.80
C ASP A 123 14.42 -0.36 3.47
N LEU A 124 14.07 -1.59 3.83
CA LEU A 124 12.75 -1.95 4.37
C LEU A 124 12.68 -1.85 5.89
N PHE A 125 13.81 -1.64 6.56
CA PHE A 125 13.89 -1.67 8.01
C PHE A 125 12.90 -0.70 8.66
N GLN A 126 12.93 0.57 8.24
CA GLN A 126 12.14 1.62 8.89
C GLN A 126 10.63 1.47 8.66
N ILE A 127 10.20 1.01 7.48
CA ILE A 127 8.79 0.96 7.10
C ILE A 127 8.04 -0.19 7.77
N PHE A 128 8.72 -1.28 8.14
CA PHE A 128 8.15 -2.49 8.76
C PHE A 128 8.45 -2.65 10.25
N GLN A 129 8.93 -1.60 10.94
CA GLN A 129 9.00 -1.65 12.40
C GLN A 129 7.60 -1.79 13.01
N PRO A 130 7.45 -2.48 14.16
CA PRO A 130 6.14 -2.62 14.81
C PRO A 130 5.47 -1.30 15.20
N CYS A 131 6.26 -0.25 15.39
CA CYS A 131 5.79 1.11 15.68
C CYS A 131 6.77 2.14 15.12
N LYS A 132 6.40 3.43 15.16
CA LYS A 132 7.32 4.51 14.78
C LYS A 132 8.58 4.51 15.64
N ILE A 133 9.73 4.27 15.00
CA ILE A 133 11.06 4.52 15.58
C ILE A 133 11.56 5.95 15.30
N SER A 134 12.52 6.41 16.10
CA SER A 134 13.22 7.66 15.84
C SER A 134 14.12 7.56 14.61
N LEU A 135 14.44 8.69 13.98
CA LEU A 135 15.37 8.69 12.84
C LEU A 135 16.77 8.23 13.26
N THR A 136 17.22 8.60 14.46
CA THR A 136 18.51 8.16 15.02
C THR A 136 18.60 6.64 15.07
N ILE A 137 17.58 5.96 15.60
CA ILE A 137 17.53 4.48 15.66
C ILE A 137 17.56 3.89 14.24
N ALA A 138 16.81 4.47 13.30
CA ALA A 138 16.81 3.99 11.91
C ALA A 138 18.22 4.11 11.27
N MET A 139 18.91 5.22 11.52
CA MET A 139 20.26 5.47 11.00
C MET A 139 21.32 4.59 11.68
N GLU A 140 21.23 4.36 12.99
CA GLU A 140 22.09 3.43 13.74
C GLU A 140 21.93 1.99 13.22
N ALA A 141 20.69 1.55 13.00
CA ALA A 141 20.42 0.25 12.41
C ALA A 141 20.92 0.16 10.97
N PHE A 142 20.79 1.23 10.18
CA PHE A 142 21.31 1.29 8.82
C PHE A 142 22.84 1.18 8.80
N ILE A 143 23.57 1.99 9.56
CA ILE A 143 25.03 1.94 9.58
C ILE A 143 25.53 0.60 10.11
N SER A 144 24.90 0.04 11.14
CA SER A 144 25.23 -1.28 11.66
C SER A 144 25.12 -2.37 10.57
N ARG A 145 24.05 -2.33 9.77
CA ARG A 145 23.86 -3.26 8.65
C ARG A 145 24.84 -3.02 7.51
N VAL A 146 25.13 -1.77 7.14
CA VAL A 146 26.19 -1.45 6.18
C VAL A 146 27.53 -2.04 6.62
N ARG A 147 27.92 -1.84 7.89
CA ARG A 147 29.21 -2.31 8.42
C ARG A 147 29.31 -3.83 8.48
N SER A 148 28.22 -4.52 8.79
CA SER A 148 28.21 -5.97 9.04
C SER A 148 27.85 -6.81 7.82
N GLN A 149 27.06 -6.29 6.89
CA GLN A 149 26.49 -7.07 5.78
C GLN A 149 27.13 -6.77 4.43
N LEU A 150 27.62 -5.54 4.19
CA LEU A 150 28.23 -5.20 2.90
C LEU A 150 29.71 -5.62 2.84
N PRO A 151 30.21 -6.05 1.67
CA PRO A 151 31.63 -6.33 1.48
C PRO A 151 32.48 -5.10 1.78
N ASN A 152 33.49 -5.22 2.65
CA ASN A 152 34.30 -4.09 3.13
C ASN A 152 33.48 -2.97 3.79
N GLY A 153 32.29 -3.28 4.30
CA GLY A 153 31.38 -2.32 4.92
C GLY A 153 32.03 -1.50 6.04
N ALA A 154 32.99 -2.05 6.78
CA ALA A 154 33.76 -1.36 7.83
C ALA A 154 34.60 -0.16 7.32
N GLN A 155 34.93 -0.11 6.03
CA GLN A 155 35.75 0.95 5.42
C GLN A 155 34.93 1.99 4.65
N MET A 156 33.62 1.79 4.51
CA MET A 156 32.77 2.69 3.73
C MET A 156 32.44 3.99 4.46
N ASP A 157 32.26 5.10 3.77
CA ASP A 157 31.59 6.27 4.38
C ASP A 157 30.10 6.29 4.03
N VAL A 158 29.29 6.85 4.92
CA VAL A 158 27.83 6.89 4.75
C VAL A 158 27.36 8.33 4.60
N PHE A 159 26.72 8.63 3.47
CA PHE A 159 26.12 9.92 3.17
C PHE A 159 24.62 9.90 3.48
N TRP A 160 24.17 10.76 4.38
CA TRP A 160 22.76 10.99 4.62
C TRP A 160 22.23 12.10 3.70
N LEU A 161 21.39 11.70 2.75
CA LEU A 161 20.80 12.56 1.73
C LEU A 161 19.47 13.17 2.16
N LYS A 162 19.32 14.47 1.93
CA LYS A 162 18.10 15.22 2.22
C LYS A 162 17.76 16.25 1.16
N GLY A 163 16.47 16.56 1.07
CA GLY A 163 15.99 17.77 0.40
C GLY A 163 16.18 19.02 1.26
N GLU A 164 16.02 20.18 0.62
CA GLU A 164 16.19 21.50 1.23
C GLU A 164 15.28 21.77 2.45
N ASP A 165 14.11 21.14 2.50
CA ASP A 165 13.10 21.34 3.55
C ASP A 165 13.59 20.95 4.95
N THR A 166 14.70 20.21 5.01
CA THR A 166 15.34 19.79 6.25
C THR A 166 16.38 20.79 6.79
N LEU A 167 16.89 21.73 6.00
CA LEU A 167 17.84 22.77 6.45
C LEU A 167 17.26 23.65 7.58
N PHE A 168 15.93 23.71 7.65
CA PHE A 168 15.17 24.51 8.60
C PHE A 168 15.02 23.86 10.00
N HIS A 169 15.50 22.62 10.21
CA HIS A 169 15.34 21.89 11.48
C HIS A 169 16.66 21.79 12.28
N THR A 170 16.96 22.82 13.09
CA THR A 170 18.20 23.00 13.90
C THR A 170 18.62 21.85 14.81
N LYS A 171 17.68 21.14 15.43
CA LYS A 171 17.98 20.27 16.60
C LYS A 171 18.51 18.87 16.26
N LEU A 172 18.68 18.55 14.98
CA LEU A 172 19.01 17.19 14.52
C LEU A 172 20.50 16.97 14.21
N TYR A 173 21.35 18.00 14.28
CA TYR A 173 22.65 17.99 13.62
C TYR A 173 23.80 17.36 14.42
N GLU A 174 23.91 17.62 15.73
CA GLU A 174 25.08 17.19 16.50
C GLU A 174 25.14 15.66 16.69
N ASN A 175 24.03 15.05 17.10
CA ASN A 175 24.00 13.61 17.40
C ASN A 175 24.23 12.74 16.16
N LEU A 176 23.93 13.21 14.95
CA LEU A 176 24.01 12.40 13.72
C LEU A 176 25.39 12.48 13.05
N ILE A 177 26.08 13.61 13.17
CA ILE A 177 27.48 13.73 12.77
C ILE A 177 28.37 12.86 13.68
N GLN A 178 28.01 12.75 14.97
CA GLN A 178 28.66 11.82 15.91
C GLN A 178 28.53 10.34 15.49
N LEU A 179 27.48 9.97 14.74
CA LEU A 179 27.34 8.63 14.15
C LEU A 179 28.22 8.42 12.91
N GLY A 180 29.02 9.43 12.51
CA GLY A 180 29.99 9.33 11.43
C GLY A 180 29.46 9.70 10.04
N PHE A 181 28.19 10.09 9.90
CA PHE A 181 27.59 10.40 8.60
C PHE A 181 28.13 11.69 7.97
N HIS A 182 28.34 11.65 6.66
CA HIS A 182 28.37 12.85 5.82
C HIS A 182 26.94 13.29 5.55
N THR A 183 26.61 14.56 5.77
CA THR A 183 25.27 15.08 5.50
C THR A 183 25.25 15.88 4.21
N ILE A 184 24.40 15.50 3.27
CA ILE A 184 24.27 16.15 1.96
C ILE A 184 22.87 16.74 1.78
N TYR A 185 22.82 18.05 1.52
CA TYR A 185 21.60 18.80 1.24
C TYR A 185 21.54 19.14 -0.24
N VAL A 186 20.47 18.71 -0.92
CA VAL A 186 20.25 19.05 -2.31
C VAL A 186 19.14 20.09 -2.42
N LEU A 187 19.49 21.25 -2.96
CA LEU A 187 18.60 22.38 -3.20
C LEU A 187 17.98 22.24 -4.59
N ASN A 188 16.77 21.71 -4.67
CA ASN A 188 16.09 21.41 -5.94
C ASN A 188 14.70 22.07 -6.08
N ARG A 189 14.34 23.00 -5.20
CA ARG A 189 13.03 23.66 -5.20
C ARG A 189 13.17 25.17 -4.96
N GLU A 190 12.09 25.89 -5.23
CA GLU A 190 11.93 27.26 -4.77
C GLU A 190 11.40 27.26 -3.34
N CYS A 191 12.08 28.00 -2.47
CA CYS A 191 11.69 28.12 -1.08
C CYS A 191 10.27 28.68 -0.97
N SER A 192 9.40 27.97 -0.26
CA SER A 192 7.98 28.36 -0.17
C SER A 192 7.80 29.72 0.51
N GLU A 193 6.97 30.60 -0.04
CA GLU A 193 6.64 31.93 0.50
C GLU A 193 6.25 31.95 1.99
N LYS A 194 5.73 30.82 2.52
CA LYS A 194 5.40 30.68 3.94
C LYS A 194 6.59 30.81 4.89
N ILE A 195 7.81 30.59 4.41
CA ILE A 195 9.05 30.75 5.19
C ILE A 195 9.49 32.22 5.18
N ILE A 196 9.23 32.94 4.08
CA ILE A 196 9.58 34.37 3.90
C ILE A 196 8.78 35.25 4.88
N ASN A 197 7.50 34.92 5.13
CA ASN A 197 6.63 35.70 6.03
C ASN A 197 6.97 35.63 7.54
N LYS A 198 8.04 34.92 7.94
CA LYS A 198 8.52 34.91 9.34
C LYS A 198 9.77 35.76 9.58
N THR A 199 10.38 36.30 8.52
CA THR A 199 11.59 37.12 8.62
C THR A 199 11.39 38.39 7.81
N ASP A 200 11.20 39.51 8.49
CA ASP A 200 10.86 40.86 7.98
C ASP A 200 11.91 41.54 7.06
N GLU A 201 12.73 40.80 6.31
CA GLU A 201 13.64 41.39 5.33
C GLU A 201 13.57 40.64 4.00
N PHE A 202 13.10 41.32 2.96
CA PHE A 202 13.21 40.90 1.56
C PHE A 202 14.68 40.80 1.16
N LYS A 203 15.30 39.65 1.39
CA LYS A 203 16.55 39.23 0.74
C LYS A 203 16.24 38.12 -0.28
N PRO A 204 16.98 38.06 -1.41
CA PRO A 204 16.92 36.92 -2.33
C PRO A 204 17.01 35.60 -1.57
N ILE A 205 16.15 34.62 -1.90
CA ILE A 205 16.07 33.30 -1.25
C ILE A 205 17.43 32.59 -1.19
N GLN A 206 18.28 32.82 -2.19
CA GLN A 206 19.63 32.29 -2.26
C GLN A 206 20.51 32.78 -1.10
N ASP A 207 20.39 34.05 -0.73
CA ASP A 207 21.10 34.65 0.42
C ASP A 207 20.66 34.01 1.73
N TYR A 208 19.39 33.59 1.83
CA TYR A 208 18.89 32.90 3.02
C TYR A 208 19.44 31.48 3.14
N HIS A 209 19.43 30.69 2.07
CA HIS A 209 20.02 29.35 2.07
C HIS A 209 21.52 29.41 2.38
N GLU A 210 22.25 30.35 1.78
CA GLU A 210 23.66 30.56 2.07
C GLU A 210 23.92 31.02 3.51
N LYS A 211 23.12 31.96 4.02
CA LYS A 211 23.21 32.39 5.43
C LYS A 211 23.00 31.20 6.35
N ARG A 212 21.93 30.43 6.11
CA ARG A 212 21.58 29.28 6.94
C ARG A 212 22.61 28.17 6.88
N TRP A 213 23.18 27.95 5.70
CA TRP A 213 24.30 27.05 5.48
C TRP A 213 25.52 27.47 6.30
N ARG A 214 25.90 28.75 6.24
CA ARG A 214 27.01 29.31 7.04
C ARG A 214 26.76 29.16 8.54
N GLU A 215 25.53 29.37 9.01
CA GLU A 215 25.16 29.15 10.42
C GLU A 215 25.38 27.69 10.84
N ILE A 216 24.95 26.72 10.03
CA ILE A 216 25.15 25.29 10.30
C ILE A 216 26.65 24.93 10.29
N GLN A 217 27.40 25.44 9.32
CA GLN A 217 28.85 25.21 9.25
C GLN A 217 29.58 25.81 10.45
N ALA A 218 29.19 27.01 10.91
CA ALA A 218 29.86 27.71 12.01
C ALA A 218 29.70 27.02 13.37
N ILE A 219 28.60 26.29 13.57
CA ILE A 219 28.34 25.56 14.83
C ILE A 219 28.71 24.08 14.76
N SER A 220 29.04 23.55 13.57
CA SER A 220 29.38 22.14 13.40
C SER A 220 30.80 21.86 13.87
N SER A 221 30.97 20.79 14.66
CA SER A 221 32.30 20.29 15.02
C SER A 221 33.02 19.58 13.86
N PHE A 222 32.31 19.29 12.75
CA PHE A 222 32.83 18.57 11.58
C PHE A 222 32.29 19.20 10.28
N PRO A 223 32.76 20.42 9.93
CA PRO A 223 32.28 21.13 8.73
C PRO A 223 32.60 20.41 7.41
N GLU A 224 33.64 19.57 7.39
CA GLU A 224 34.04 18.75 6.23
C GLU A 224 33.04 17.64 5.89
N LYS A 225 32.19 17.25 6.85
CA LYS A 225 31.11 16.27 6.67
C LYS A 225 29.79 16.91 6.24
N LEU A 226 29.77 18.21 5.97
CA LEU A 226 28.60 18.95 5.56
C LEU A 226 28.72 19.36 4.09
N HIS A 227 27.77 18.88 3.27
CA HIS A 227 27.73 19.12 1.84
C HIS A 227 26.44 19.83 1.41
N LEU A 228 26.57 20.88 0.60
CA LEU A 228 25.46 21.60 -0.02
C LEU A 228 25.57 21.49 -1.54
N VAL A 229 24.51 21.01 -2.18
CA VAL A 229 24.47 20.78 -3.63
C VAL A 229 23.35 21.60 -4.24
N GLN A 230 23.70 22.41 -5.23
CA GLN A 230 22.74 23.15 -6.05
C GLN A 230 22.29 22.26 -7.21
N ALA A 231 20.97 22.08 -7.35
CA ALA A 231 20.37 21.27 -8.41
C ALA A 231 19.44 22.11 -9.29
N THR A 232 19.14 21.61 -10.49
CA THR A 232 18.09 22.21 -11.32
C THR A 232 16.75 22.11 -10.60
N ARG A 233 16.01 23.22 -10.56
CA ARG A 233 14.75 23.34 -9.83
C ARG A 233 13.66 22.48 -10.47
N LEU A 234 13.10 21.59 -9.67
CA LEU A 234 11.89 20.84 -9.96
C LEU A 234 10.91 21.14 -8.81
N ASN A 235 10.02 22.11 -9.02
CA ASN A 235 8.98 22.54 -8.08
C ASN A 235 7.85 21.50 -7.94
N ILE A 236 8.22 20.23 -7.79
CA ILE A 236 7.34 19.08 -7.65
C ILE A 236 7.31 18.69 -6.18
N SER A 237 6.12 18.56 -5.60
CA SER A 237 5.95 18.03 -4.25
C SER A 237 4.85 16.97 -4.17
N SER A 238 5.07 15.98 -3.31
CA SER A 238 4.08 14.95 -3.00
C SER A 238 2.71 15.54 -2.60
N ARG A 239 2.68 16.71 -1.93
CA ARG A 239 1.44 17.42 -1.60
C ARG A 239 0.68 17.86 -2.85
N THR A 240 1.37 18.44 -3.82
CA THR A 240 0.76 18.90 -5.07
C THR A 240 0.26 17.74 -5.90
N ILE A 241 1.02 16.64 -5.94
CA ILE A 241 0.61 15.40 -6.62
C ILE A 241 -0.69 14.85 -6.01
N ARG A 242 -0.75 14.71 -4.68
CA ARG A 242 -1.98 14.23 -4.02
C ARG A 242 -3.16 15.19 -4.21
N ALA A 243 -2.91 16.51 -4.22
CA ALA A 243 -3.96 17.49 -4.51
C ALA A 243 -4.47 17.37 -5.96
N CYS A 244 -3.57 17.12 -6.93
CA CYS A 244 -3.93 16.86 -8.32
C CYS A 244 -4.71 15.55 -8.46
N ALA A 245 -4.26 14.46 -7.84
CA ALA A 245 -4.96 13.17 -7.83
C ALA A 245 -6.35 13.24 -7.18
N ARG A 246 -6.53 14.13 -6.18
CA ARG A 246 -7.84 14.40 -5.55
C ARG A 246 -8.78 15.21 -6.43
N ASN A 247 -8.26 15.96 -7.41
CA ASN A 247 -9.06 16.79 -8.29
C ASN A 247 -9.76 15.92 -9.34
N THR A 248 -11.08 15.87 -9.26
CA THR A 248 -11.94 15.04 -10.11
C THR A 248 -11.90 15.41 -11.60
N PHE A 249 -11.37 16.59 -11.94
CA PHE A 249 -11.20 17.07 -13.30
C PHE A 249 -9.76 16.94 -13.82
N ALA A 250 -8.83 16.45 -13.00
CA ALA A 250 -7.45 16.30 -13.43
C ALA A 250 -7.32 15.23 -14.52
N THR A 251 -6.74 15.60 -15.66
CA THR A 251 -6.43 14.63 -16.72
C THR A 251 -5.22 13.79 -16.34
N ARG A 252 -5.04 12.64 -17.02
CA ARG A 252 -3.80 11.84 -16.91
C ARG A 252 -2.57 12.71 -17.12
N ASP A 253 -2.59 13.58 -18.13
CA ASP A 253 -1.45 14.43 -18.49
C ASP A 253 -1.15 15.47 -17.41
N GLN A 254 -2.17 16.04 -16.76
CA GLN A 254 -1.99 16.95 -15.64
C GLN A 254 -1.37 16.25 -14.43
N LEU A 255 -1.84 15.04 -14.11
CA LEU A 255 -1.26 14.22 -13.05
C LEU A 255 0.18 13.80 -13.40
N HIS A 256 0.41 13.41 -14.65
CA HIS A 256 1.74 13.07 -15.15
C HIS A 256 2.70 14.26 -15.07
N ALA A 257 2.27 15.46 -15.45
CA ALA A 257 3.10 16.68 -15.36
C ALA A 257 3.54 16.99 -13.92
N CYS A 258 2.72 16.60 -12.93
CA CYS A 258 3.04 16.75 -11.51
C CYS A 258 3.99 15.67 -10.98
N ILE A 259 4.02 14.46 -11.56
CA ILE A 259 4.84 13.33 -11.04
C ILE A 259 6.14 13.17 -11.85
N GLN A 260 6.01 13.33 -13.16
CA GLN A 260 7.02 13.11 -14.21
C GLN A 260 7.63 11.70 -14.19
N LEU A 261 6.84 10.70 -13.79
CA LEU A 261 7.21 9.28 -13.81
C LEU A 261 5.99 8.46 -14.24
N ASP A 262 5.99 7.96 -15.48
CA ASP A 262 4.80 7.40 -16.14
C ASP A 262 4.23 6.15 -15.45
N LYS A 263 5.11 5.22 -15.02
CA LYS A 263 4.69 4.01 -14.28
C LYS A 263 3.97 4.34 -12.98
N ILE A 264 4.40 5.39 -12.27
CA ILE A 264 3.76 5.84 -11.03
C ILE A 264 2.44 6.55 -11.32
N THR A 265 2.38 7.38 -12.36
CA THR A 265 1.12 7.98 -12.82
C THR A 265 0.09 6.90 -13.12
N THR A 266 0.49 5.89 -13.91
CA THR A 266 -0.35 4.75 -14.27
C THR A 266 -0.80 3.97 -13.03
N TYR A 267 0.12 3.71 -12.10
CA TYR A 267 -0.19 3.00 -10.86
C TYR A 267 -1.22 3.74 -9.99
N ILE A 268 -1.04 5.05 -9.79
CA ILE A 268 -1.98 5.88 -9.01
C ILE A 268 -3.38 5.84 -9.62
N ILE A 269 -3.48 5.91 -10.95
CA ILE A 269 -4.76 5.83 -11.67
C ILE A 269 -5.39 4.44 -11.50
N GLN A 270 -4.63 3.37 -11.77
CA GLN A 270 -5.12 1.99 -11.72
C GLN A 270 -5.62 1.58 -10.33
N HIS A 271 -4.96 2.08 -9.29
CA HIS A 271 -5.31 1.81 -7.89
C HIS A 271 -6.19 2.90 -7.27
N GLN A 272 -6.62 3.90 -8.06
CA GLN A 272 -7.49 5.01 -7.61
C GLN A 272 -6.98 5.72 -6.35
N LEU A 273 -5.66 5.85 -6.21
CA LEU A 273 -5.06 6.42 -5.01
C LEU A 273 -5.42 7.90 -4.88
N TRP A 274 -5.92 8.29 -3.71
CA TRP A 274 -6.39 9.64 -3.38
C TRP A 274 -7.57 10.15 -4.22
N SER A 275 -8.28 9.30 -4.96
CA SER A 275 -9.52 9.73 -5.59
C SER A 275 -10.55 10.13 -4.52
N THR A 276 -11.09 11.35 -4.62
CA THR A 276 -12.21 11.81 -3.76
C THR A 276 -13.56 11.35 -4.28
N LYS A 277 -13.62 10.71 -5.44
CA LYS A 277 -14.82 9.98 -5.84
C LYS A 277 -14.90 8.76 -4.93
N PRO A 278 -15.83 8.67 -3.96
CA PRO A 278 -16.49 7.38 -3.84
C PRO A 278 -17.00 7.08 -5.24
N THR A 279 -16.86 5.86 -5.71
CA THR A 279 -17.59 5.39 -6.89
C THR A 279 -19.08 5.31 -6.53
N ILE A 280 -19.65 6.45 -6.14
CA ILE A 280 -21.07 6.75 -6.05
C ILE A 280 -21.17 7.99 -6.93
N MET A 281 -20.91 7.81 -8.21
CA MET A 281 -21.24 8.80 -9.22
C MET A 281 -22.47 8.32 -9.95
N SER A 282 -23.34 9.29 -10.25
CA SER A 282 -24.65 9.16 -10.90
C SER A 282 -24.76 7.80 -11.57
N ALA A 283 -25.63 6.95 -11.01
CA ALA A 283 -25.99 5.69 -11.63
C ALA A 283 -26.11 5.91 -13.15
N PRO A 284 -25.74 4.93 -14.00
CA PRO A 284 -26.21 4.94 -15.38
C PRO A 284 -27.67 5.39 -15.33
N SER A 285 -28.10 6.20 -16.30
CA SER A 285 -29.49 6.66 -16.39
C SER A 285 -30.51 5.50 -16.28
N VAL A 286 -30.03 4.26 -16.41
CA VAL A 286 -30.70 3.00 -16.13
C VAL A 286 -29.86 2.13 -15.19
N PHE A 287 -30.29 1.95 -13.94
CA PHE A 287 -29.84 0.82 -13.12
C PHE A 287 -30.54 -0.43 -13.68
N PRO A 288 -29.81 -1.44 -14.19
CA PRO A 288 -30.46 -2.60 -14.78
C PRO A 288 -31.23 -3.38 -13.70
N ASN A 289 -32.50 -3.72 -13.96
CA ASN A 289 -33.30 -4.50 -13.01
C ASN A 289 -32.94 -6.01 -13.07
N GLY A 290 -32.15 -6.39 -14.08
CA GLY A 290 -31.60 -7.73 -14.25
C GLY A 290 -30.57 -7.77 -15.37
N ILE A 291 -29.93 -8.93 -15.57
CA ILE A 291 -28.88 -9.09 -16.58
C ILE A 291 -29.35 -8.79 -18.01
N THR A 292 -30.64 -9.01 -18.31
CA THR A 292 -31.23 -8.77 -19.63
C THR A 292 -31.31 -7.30 -20.01
N ASP A 293 -31.23 -6.41 -19.03
CA ASP A 293 -31.25 -4.96 -19.24
C ASP A 293 -29.85 -4.41 -19.52
N LEU A 294 -28.80 -5.22 -19.36
CA LEU A 294 -27.42 -4.81 -19.59
C LEU A 294 -27.13 -4.81 -21.10
N THR A 295 -26.86 -3.62 -21.67
CA THR A 295 -26.48 -3.46 -23.08
C THR A 295 -24.98 -3.16 -23.23
N PRO A 296 -24.40 -3.32 -24.44
CA PRO A 296 -23.01 -2.92 -24.70
C PRO A 296 -22.73 -1.46 -24.36
N GLU A 297 -23.69 -0.55 -24.55
CA GLU A 297 -23.58 0.87 -24.20
C GLU A 297 -23.48 1.06 -22.68
N ILE A 298 -24.29 0.34 -21.90
CA ILE A 298 -24.22 0.39 -20.43
C ILE A 298 -22.88 -0.18 -19.95
N LEU A 299 -22.44 -1.32 -20.47
CA LEU A 299 -21.15 -1.91 -20.11
C LEU A 299 -19.96 -1.01 -20.52
N SER A 300 -20.07 -0.33 -21.67
CA SER A 300 -19.09 0.69 -22.10
C SER A 300 -18.99 1.83 -21.09
N SER A 301 -20.15 2.33 -20.63
CA SER A 301 -20.21 3.38 -19.60
C SER A 301 -19.59 2.91 -18.28
N MET A 302 -19.88 1.67 -17.86
CA MET A 302 -19.33 1.09 -16.63
C MET A 302 -17.82 0.92 -16.72
N LEU A 303 -17.28 0.38 -17.80
CA LEU A 303 -15.83 0.20 -17.96
C LEU A 303 -15.08 1.52 -18.18
N SER A 304 -15.74 2.52 -18.77
CA SER A 304 -15.20 3.87 -18.89
C SER A 304 -15.03 4.57 -17.54
N THR A 305 -15.63 4.09 -16.45
CA THR A 305 -15.32 4.66 -15.12
C THR A 305 -13.95 4.21 -14.61
N TYR A 306 -13.46 3.08 -15.10
CA TYR A 306 -12.16 2.52 -14.73
C TYR A 306 -11.03 3.01 -15.64
N SER A 307 -11.33 3.33 -16.91
CA SER A 307 -10.36 3.82 -17.89
C SER A 307 -10.50 5.32 -18.13
N ILE A 308 -9.38 6.02 -18.26
CA ILE A 308 -9.38 7.47 -18.58
C ILE A 308 -9.73 7.71 -20.07
N SER A 309 -9.63 6.68 -20.91
CA SER A 309 -9.95 6.76 -22.33
C SER A 309 -11.35 6.23 -22.61
N SER A 310 -11.92 6.62 -23.75
CA SER A 310 -13.21 6.10 -24.22
C SER A 310 -13.17 4.58 -24.37
N VAL A 311 -13.99 3.87 -23.60
CA VAL A 311 -14.21 2.43 -23.78
C VAL A 311 -15.48 2.25 -24.58
N LYS A 312 -15.40 1.47 -25.66
CA LYS A 312 -16.58 1.10 -26.45
C LYS A 312 -16.64 -0.41 -26.63
N VAL A 313 -17.63 -1.01 -26.00
CA VAL A 313 -18.01 -2.42 -26.14
C VAL A 313 -19.00 -2.54 -27.29
N ASN A 314 -18.73 -3.47 -28.21
CA ASN A 314 -19.59 -3.78 -29.34
C ASN A 314 -20.57 -4.91 -28.98
N SER A 315 -20.09 -5.92 -28.26
CA SER A 315 -20.89 -7.07 -27.83
C SER A 315 -20.22 -7.81 -26.68
N PHE A 316 -20.99 -8.61 -25.95
CA PHE A 316 -20.51 -9.56 -24.95
C PHE A 316 -21.50 -10.73 -24.85
N ARG A 317 -21.10 -11.80 -24.17
CA ARG A 317 -21.96 -12.90 -23.75
C ARG A 317 -22.03 -12.94 -22.24
N PHE A 318 -23.08 -13.56 -21.70
CA PHE A 318 -23.20 -13.74 -20.27
C PHE A 318 -23.71 -15.14 -19.92
N GLU A 319 -23.29 -15.61 -18.75
CA GLU A 319 -23.81 -16.83 -18.13
C GLU A 319 -24.02 -16.59 -16.63
N GLN A 320 -25.07 -17.20 -16.07
CA GLN A 320 -25.30 -17.15 -14.63
C GLN A 320 -24.39 -18.17 -13.94
N ILE A 321 -23.68 -17.73 -12.91
CA ILE A 321 -22.75 -18.57 -12.14
C ILE A 321 -23.17 -18.62 -10.67
N GLY A 322 -22.77 -19.66 -9.94
CA GLY A 322 -23.11 -19.81 -8.52
C GLY A 322 -24.56 -20.20 -8.24
N VAL A 323 -25.28 -20.75 -9.23
CA VAL A 323 -26.65 -21.26 -9.03
C VAL A 323 -26.62 -22.50 -8.13
N GLY A 324 -27.44 -22.50 -7.07
CA GLY A 324 -27.59 -23.65 -6.16
C GLY A 324 -26.51 -23.79 -5.08
N THR A 325 -25.55 -22.86 -5.00
CA THR A 325 -24.45 -22.90 -4.00
C THR A 325 -24.69 -22.01 -2.77
N GLY A 326 -25.93 -21.52 -2.56
CA GLY A 326 -26.31 -20.73 -1.38
C GLY A 326 -26.05 -19.23 -1.48
N TRP A 327 -25.72 -18.72 -2.66
CA TRP A 327 -25.47 -17.29 -2.88
C TRP A 327 -26.80 -16.56 -3.10
N ASN A 328 -27.20 -15.69 -2.18
CA ASN A 328 -28.44 -14.89 -2.25
C ASN A 328 -28.34 -13.67 -3.21
N GLY A 329 -27.43 -13.71 -4.18
CA GLY A 329 -27.22 -12.66 -5.18
C GLY A 329 -27.12 -13.25 -6.58
N SER A 330 -27.49 -12.48 -7.59
CA SER A 330 -27.37 -12.92 -8.98
C SER A 330 -25.97 -12.58 -9.50
N LEU A 331 -25.14 -13.62 -9.64
CA LEU A 331 -23.80 -13.52 -10.21
C LEU A 331 -23.82 -13.93 -11.67
N TYR A 332 -23.23 -13.10 -12.52
CA TYR A 332 -23.09 -13.37 -13.95
C TYR A 332 -21.65 -13.17 -14.37
N ARG A 333 -21.10 -14.12 -15.13
CA ARG A 333 -19.86 -13.89 -15.87
C ARG A 333 -20.21 -13.24 -17.19
N LEU A 334 -19.58 -12.11 -17.51
CA LEU A 334 -19.63 -11.48 -18.82
C LEU A 334 -18.33 -11.83 -19.55
N ASN A 335 -18.41 -12.57 -20.65
CA ASN A 335 -17.25 -13.06 -21.40
C ASN A 335 -17.39 -12.74 -22.90
N ASP A 336 -16.39 -13.12 -23.69
CA ASP A 336 -16.31 -12.83 -25.12
C ASP A 336 -16.56 -11.33 -25.42
N ILE A 337 -16.02 -10.45 -24.58
CA ILE A 337 -16.23 -9.01 -24.69
C ILE A 337 -15.46 -8.48 -25.89
N GLN A 338 -16.19 -7.93 -26.87
CA GLN A 338 -15.60 -7.35 -28.07
C GLN A 338 -15.56 -5.84 -27.94
N TYR A 339 -14.36 -5.27 -28.01
CA TYR A 339 -14.13 -3.83 -27.95
C TYR A 339 -13.96 -3.22 -29.36
N SER A 340 -14.27 -1.94 -29.51
CA SER A 340 -13.90 -1.17 -30.70
C SER A 340 -12.37 -1.00 -30.77
N PRO A 341 -11.77 -0.98 -31.98
CA PRO A 341 -10.32 -0.84 -32.18
C PRO A 341 -9.71 0.40 -31.52
N ASP A 342 -10.50 1.47 -31.38
CA ASP A 342 -10.08 2.73 -30.77
C ASP A 342 -10.07 2.68 -29.23
N SER A 343 -10.46 1.55 -28.62
CA SER A 343 -10.45 1.36 -27.17
C SER A 343 -9.05 1.04 -26.65
N THR A 344 -8.80 1.30 -25.36
CA THR A 344 -7.49 1.13 -24.70
C THR A 344 -6.94 -0.30 -24.73
N SER A 345 -5.60 -0.42 -24.73
CA SER A 345 -4.86 -1.68 -24.89
C SER A 345 -4.83 -2.62 -23.66
N CYS A 346 -5.64 -2.40 -22.62
CA CYS A 346 -5.60 -3.18 -21.37
C CYS A 346 -6.99 -3.45 -20.76
N LEU A 347 -7.99 -3.69 -21.61
CA LEU A 347 -9.37 -3.97 -21.16
C LEU A 347 -9.58 -5.46 -20.85
N PRO A 348 -10.43 -5.80 -19.87
CA PRO A 348 -10.65 -7.19 -19.46
C PRO A 348 -11.40 -7.97 -20.55
N SER A 349 -10.96 -9.20 -20.84
CA SER A 349 -11.67 -10.11 -21.74
C SER A 349 -12.91 -10.75 -21.10
N SER A 350 -12.94 -10.78 -19.75
CA SER A 350 -14.06 -11.27 -18.94
C SER A 350 -14.17 -10.47 -17.64
N VAL A 351 -15.39 -10.27 -17.15
CA VAL A 351 -15.69 -9.61 -15.87
C VAL A 351 -16.86 -10.29 -15.16
N ILE A 352 -16.97 -10.13 -13.84
CA ILE A 352 -18.09 -10.65 -13.04
C ILE A 352 -19.03 -9.51 -12.69
N LEU A 353 -20.29 -9.63 -13.10
CA LEU A 353 -21.37 -8.79 -12.63
C LEU A 353 -22.02 -9.43 -11.40
N LYS A 354 -22.03 -8.69 -10.29
CA LYS A 354 -22.76 -9.07 -9.08
C LYS A 354 -23.92 -8.11 -8.86
N LEU A 355 -25.13 -8.65 -8.87
CA LEU A 355 -26.36 -7.95 -8.51
C LEU A 355 -26.83 -8.45 -7.14
N SER A 356 -26.78 -7.57 -6.15
CA SER A 356 -27.23 -7.87 -4.80
C SER A 356 -28.72 -7.56 -4.69
N THR A 357 -29.55 -8.59 -4.54
CA THR A 357 -31.01 -8.48 -4.38
C THR A 357 -31.44 -9.34 -3.19
N GLY A 358 -31.66 -8.80 -1.99
CA GLY A 358 -32.12 -9.66 -0.90
C GLY A 358 -32.17 -9.09 0.52
N ILE A 359 -33.06 -9.69 1.31
CA ILE A 359 -33.39 -9.36 2.71
C ILE A 359 -32.37 -9.97 3.70
N TRP A 360 -31.70 -11.07 3.33
CA TRP A 360 -31.01 -11.93 4.31
C TRP A 360 -29.62 -11.48 4.75
N LEU A 361 -29.13 -10.32 4.35
CA LEU A 361 -27.90 -9.71 4.88
C LEU A 361 -27.96 -8.19 4.66
N GLN A 362 -29.00 -7.53 5.21
CA GLN A 362 -29.14 -6.05 5.16
C GLN A 362 -27.85 -5.32 5.59
N ARG A 363 -27.04 -5.94 6.47
CA ARG A 363 -25.70 -5.43 6.83
C ARG A 363 -24.64 -5.66 5.74
N VAL A 364 -24.42 -6.87 5.24
CA VAL A 364 -23.29 -7.12 4.29
C VAL A 364 -23.56 -6.52 2.90
N ALA A 365 -24.81 -6.57 2.41
CA ALA A 365 -25.17 -6.00 1.11
C ALA A 365 -25.02 -4.47 1.05
N SER A 366 -25.14 -3.77 2.19
CA SER A 366 -24.92 -2.32 2.28
C SER A 366 -23.44 -1.95 2.42
N ILE A 367 -22.60 -2.85 2.96
CA ILE A 367 -21.18 -2.63 3.22
C ILE A 367 -20.32 -2.86 1.97
N GLU A 368 -20.62 -3.87 1.16
CA GLU A 368 -19.75 -4.30 0.04
C GLU A 368 -19.46 -3.18 -0.98
N PRO A 369 -20.42 -2.33 -1.38
CA PRO A 369 -20.13 -1.18 -2.24
C PRO A 369 -19.16 -0.18 -1.61
N ASP A 370 -19.28 0.05 -0.30
CA ASP A 370 -18.39 0.94 0.45
C ASP A 370 -17.01 0.30 0.64
N PHE A 371 -16.93 -1.03 0.80
CA PHE A 371 -15.66 -1.75 0.81
C PHE A 371 -14.89 -1.50 -0.48
N TYR A 372 -15.46 -1.78 -1.65
CA TYR A 372 -14.75 -1.63 -2.91
C TYR A 372 -14.46 -0.18 -3.29
N SER A 373 -15.34 0.77 -2.94
CA SER A 373 -15.14 2.19 -3.28
C SER A 373 -14.25 2.95 -2.30
N LYS A 374 -14.22 2.57 -1.02
CA LYS A 374 -13.52 3.33 0.04
C LYS A 374 -12.36 2.55 0.63
N LEU A 375 -12.50 1.26 0.92
CA LEU A 375 -11.48 0.52 1.66
C LEU A 375 -10.50 -0.24 0.77
N ALA A 376 -10.99 -0.98 -0.23
CA ALA A 376 -10.16 -1.79 -1.13
C ALA A 376 -9.03 -1.01 -1.81
N PRO A 377 -9.23 0.24 -2.30
CA PRO A 377 -8.15 1.04 -2.89
C PRO A 377 -7.03 1.43 -1.92
N ARG A 378 -7.23 1.23 -0.61
CA ARG A 378 -6.28 1.55 0.45
C ARG A 378 -5.52 0.32 0.95
N ILE A 379 -5.96 -0.89 0.58
CA ILE A 379 -5.34 -2.16 0.94
C ILE A 379 -4.29 -2.52 -0.11
N SER A 380 -3.10 -2.90 0.33
CA SER A 380 -1.95 -3.11 -0.56
C SER A 380 -1.17 -4.39 -0.31
N ASN A 381 -1.28 -4.98 0.87
CA ASN A 381 -0.53 -6.19 1.23
C ASN A 381 -1.22 -7.49 0.79
N ILE A 382 -2.50 -7.42 0.43
CA ILE A 382 -3.26 -8.55 -0.12
C ILE A 382 -3.83 -8.18 -1.48
N GLU A 383 -4.00 -9.16 -2.33
CA GLU A 383 -4.64 -8.95 -3.62
C GLU A 383 -6.16 -9.01 -3.44
N ILE A 384 -6.82 -7.94 -3.86
CA ILE A 384 -8.28 -7.82 -3.89
C ILE A 384 -8.72 -7.83 -5.35
N PRO A 385 -9.82 -8.52 -5.70
CA PRO A 385 -10.38 -8.45 -7.04
C PRO A 385 -10.56 -7.00 -7.48
N LYS A 386 -10.10 -6.65 -8.68
CA LYS A 386 -10.30 -5.29 -9.18
C LYS A 386 -11.80 -5.02 -9.30
N CYS A 387 -12.23 -3.88 -8.79
CA CYS A 387 -13.58 -3.37 -9.00
C CYS A 387 -13.56 -2.33 -10.12
N TYR A 388 -14.14 -2.68 -11.26
CA TYR A 388 -14.27 -1.78 -12.41
C TYR A 388 -15.39 -0.77 -12.22
N TYR A 389 -16.48 -1.18 -11.58
CA TYR A 389 -17.66 -0.35 -11.39
C TYR A 389 -18.41 -0.74 -10.11
N VAL A 390 -18.96 0.25 -9.41
CA VAL A 390 -19.88 0.03 -8.30
C VAL A 390 -20.99 1.08 -8.30
N ALA A 391 -22.22 0.64 -8.02
CA ALA A 391 -23.37 1.51 -7.84
C ALA A 391 -24.33 0.97 -6.77
N ARG A 392 -25.08 1.89 -6.16
CA ARG A 392 -26.22 1.60 -5.31
C ARG A 392 -27.50 1.94 -6.05
N HIS A 393 -28.56 1.16 -5.84
CA HIS A 393 -29.85 1.49 -6.40
C HIS A 393 -30.37 2.80 -5.79
N PRO A 394 -30.85 3.78 -6.59
CA PRO A 394 -31.25 5.10 -6.08
C PRO A 394 -32.38 5.06 -5.06
N HIS A 395 -33.26 4.06 -5.15
CA HIS A 395 -34.47 3.94 -4.33
C HIS A 395 -34.47 2.72 -3.40
N SER A 396 -33.45 1.86 -3.49
CA SER A 396 -33.36 0.62 -2.71
C SER A 396 -31.95 0.52 -2.09
N PRO A 397 -31.75 0.92 -0.83
CA PRO A 397 -30.41 0.95 -0.21
C PRO A 397 -29.74 -0.41 -0.09
N ASN A 398 -30.52 -1.50 -0.21
CA ASN A 398 -30.04 -2.88 -0.13
C ASN A 398 -29.71 -3.50 -1.50
N GLU A 399 -29.95 -2.75 -2.58
CA GLU A 399 -29.62 -3.18 -3.93
C GLU A 399 -28.36 -2.47 -4.40
N SER A 400 -27.43 -3.27 -4.91
CA SER A 400 -26.17 -2.76 -5.43
C SER A 400 -25.71 -3.58 -6.62
N MET A 401 -24.89 -2.94 -7.43
CA MET A 401 -24.28 -3.51 -8.61
C MET A 401 -22.77 -3.34 -8.52
N LEU A 402 -22.04 -4.43 -8.73
CA LEU A 402 -20.59 -4.47 -8.77
C LEU A 402 -20.14 -5.12 -10.07
N LEU A 403 -19.16 -4.53 -10.73
CA LEU A 403 -18.44 -5.12 -11.86
C LEU A 403 -17.02 -5.42 -11.40
N LEU A 404 -16.70 -6.70 -11.25
CA LEU A 404 -15.48 -7.19 -10.64
C LEU A 404 -14.61 -7.93 -11.66
N GLU A 405 -13.33 -8.09 -11.34
CA GLU A 405 -12.40 -8.96 -12.03
C GLU A 405 -12.87 -10.41 -12.05
N ASP A 406 -12.77 -11.05 -13.21
CA ASP A 406 -12.97 -12.49 -13.32
C ASP A 406 -11.71 -13.23 -12.88
N LEU A 407 -11.73 -13.68 -11.62
CA LEU A 407 -10.63 -14.44 -11.03
C LEU A 407 -10.41 -15.79 -11.73
N SER A 408 -11.42 -16.37 -12.37
CA SER A 408 -11.30 -17.71 -12.98
C SER A 408 -10.33 -17.77 -14.16
N ILE A 409 -9.89 -16.63 -14.68
CA ILE A 409 -8.86 -16.54 -15.72
C ILE A 409 -7.50 -17.01 -15.18
N ASP A 410 -7.14 -16.58 -13.96
CA ASP A 410 -5.80 -16.73 -13.40
C ASP A 410 -5.78 -17.55 -12.09
N TYR A 411 -6.96 -17.84 -11.51
CA TYR A 411 -7.10 -18.42 -10.18
C TYR A 411 -8.09 -19.59 -10.13
N ASP A 412 -7.80 -20.52 -9.24
CA ASP A 412 -8.68 -21.63 -8.87
C ASP A 412 -9.23 -21.44 -7.46
N PRO A 413 -10.53 -21.73 -7.22
CA PRO A 413 -11.08 -21.78 -5.87
C PRO A 413 -10.50 -22.98 -5.11
N LEU A 414 -10.14 -22.80 -3.83
CA LEU A 414 -9.55 -23.89 -3.04
C LEU A 414 -10.51 -25.06 -2.77
N GLY A 415 -11.82 -24.78 -2.66
CA GLY A 415 -12.87 -25.79 -2.52
C GLY A 415 -12.76 -26.67 -1.25
N PRO A 416 -13.84 -27.34 -0.82
CA PRO A 416 -13.84 -28.09 0.44
C PRO A 416 -13.37 -29.55 0.33
N LYS A 417 -13.04 -30.03 -0.88
CA LYS A 417 -12.90 -31.47 -1.18
C LYS A 417 -11.47 -31.99 -1.18
N GLU A 418 -10.47 -31.11 -1.14
CA GLU A 418 -9.06 -31.51 -1.20
C GLU A 418 -8.32 -31.08 0.08
N SER A 419 -7.45 -31.95 0.58
CA SER A 419 -6.56 -31.59 1.69
C SER A 419 -5.56 -30.54 1.21
N LEU A 420 -5.53 -29.39 1.88
CA LEU A 420 -4.58 -28.33 1.58
C LEU A 420 -3.15 -28.77 1.91
N LYS A 421 -2.20 -28.40 1.05
CA LYS A 421 -0.76 -28.57 1.32
C LYS A 421 -0.32 -27.59 2.41
N ASP A 422 0.64 -27.97 3.24
CA ASP A 422 1.20 -27.11 4.30
C ASP A 422 1.70 -25.76 3.76
N SER A 423 2.27 -25.75 2.56
CA SER A 423 2.71 -24.50 1.90
C SER A 423 1.55 -23.56 1.58
N THR A 424 0.39 -24.09 1.21
CA THR A 424 -0.83 -23.32 0.97
C THR A 424 -1.40 -22.78 2.28
N ILE A 425 -1.42 -23.60 3.33
CA ILE A 425 -1.86 -23.18 4.68
C ILE A 425 -0.97 -22.05 5.21
N PHE A 426 0.35 -22.21 5.11
CA PHE A 426 1.31 -21.19 5.54
C PHE A 426 1.05 -19.86 4.81
N LEU A 427 0.82 -19.93 3.50
CA LEU A 427 0.55 -18.74 2.70
C LEU A 427 -0.78 -18.08 3.06
N LEU A 428 -1.83 -18.85 3.33
CA LEU A 428 -3.12 -18.35 3.82
C LEU A 428 -2.93 -17.54 5.10
N ILE A 429 -2.19 -18.11 6.05
CA ILE A 429 -1.86 -17.48 7.33
C ILE A 429 -1.04 -16.21 7.09
N ALA A 430 0.01 -16.28 6.27
CA ALA A 430 0.88 -15.15 5.97
C ALA A 430 0.12 -14.00 5.28
N THR A 431 -0.79 -14.32 4.37
CA THR A 431 -1.60 -13.33 3.64
C THR A 431 -2.53 -12.59 4.59
N ILE A 432 -3.27 -13.31 5.46
CA ILE A 432 -4.14 -12.67 6.46
C ILE A 432 -3.32 -11.92 7.52
N ALA A 433 -2.18 -12.45 7.96
CA ALA A 433 -1.30 -11.75 8.88
C ALA A 433 -0.80 -10.43 8.28
N SER A 434 -0.54 -10.40 6.96
CA SER A 434 -0.11 -9.19 6.24
C SER A 434 -1.21 -8.13 6.16
N LEU A 435 -2.47 -8.55 6.00
CA LEU A 435 -3.64 -7.66 6.10
C LEU A 435 -3.76 -7.10 7.53
N HIS A 436 -3.66 -7.97 8.54
CA HIS A 436 -3.75 -7.56 9.93
C HIS A 436 -2.65 -6.57 10.30
N ALA A 437 -1.42 -6.81 9.85
CA ALA A 437 -0.28 -5.93 10.06
C ALA A 437 -0.46 -4.57 9.37
N GLU A 438 -1.03 -4.56 8.15
CA GLU A 438 -1.29 -3.31 7.41
C GLU A 438 -2.23 -2.37 8.18
N PHE A 439 -3.23 -2.94 8.84
CA PHE A 439 -4.30 -2.18 9.51
C PHE A 439 -4.22 -2.19 11.04
N PHE A 440 -3.15 -2.76 11.62
CA PHE A 440 -2.99 -2.83 13.07
C PHE A 440 -2.91 -1.42 13.67
N ASN A 441 -3.90 -1.06 14.49
CA ASN A 441 -4.09 0.27 15.07
C ASN A 441 -4.03 1.40 14.03
N HIS A 442 -4.39 1.11 12.78
CA HIS A 442 -4.24 2.07 11.71
C HIS A 442 -5.27 3.20 11.86
N PRO A 443 -4.86 4.48 11.92
CA PRO A 443 -5.77 5.61 12.20
C PRO A 443 -6.94 5.75 11.20
N LEU A 444 -6.80 5.17 10.02
CA LEU A 444 -7.87 5.06 9.02
C LEU A 444 -9.15 4.43 9.59
N LEU A 445 -9.03 3.36 10.38
CA LEU A 445 -10.19 2.63 10.90
C LEU A 445 -10.95 3.37 12.01
N GLN A 446 -10.36 4.41 12.59
CA GLN A 446 -10.98 5.23 13.64
C GLN A 446 -11.74 6.44 13.10
N GLN A 447 -11.72 6.68 11.79
CA GLN A 447 -12.34 7.86 11.20
C GLN A 447 -13.84 7.66 11.01
N ASP A 448 -14.61 8.74 11.15
CA ASP A 448 -16.04 8.77 10.82
C ASP A 448 -16.31 8.31 9.38
N THR A 449 -15.34 8.51 8.47
CA THR A 449 -15.40 8.03 7.09
C THR A 449 -15.54 6.50 6.98
N PHE A 450 -15.15 5.76 8.02
CA PHE A 450 -15.26 4.30 8.15
C PHE A 450 -16.27 3.87 9.22
N ALA A 451 -17.13 4.78 9.71
CA ALA A 451 -18.20 4.41 10.63
C ALA A 451 -19.19 3.38 10.04
N TRP A 452 -19.20 3.20 8.72
CA TRP A 452 -19.96 2.15 8.03
C TRP A 452 -19.34 0.75 8.17
N LEU A 453 -18.04 0.65 8.48
CA LEU A 453 -17.35 -0.62 8.65
C LEU A 453 -17.78 -1.22 9.99
N PRO A 454 -18.38 -2.42 10.01
CA PRO A 454 -18.85 -3.01 11.25
C PRO A 454 -17.66 -3.38 12.12
N SER A 455 -17.63 -2.89 13.35
CA SER A 455 -16.78 -3.48 14.39
C SER A 455 -17.25 -4.91 14.67
N LEU A 456 -16.33 -5.83 14.94
CA LEU A 456 -16.69 -7.19 15.38
C LEU A 456 -17.64 -7.15 16.58
N ASN A 457 -17.52 -6.12 17.44
CA ASN A 457 -18.46 -5.85 18.54
C ASN A 457 -19.91 -5.71 18.07
N SER A 458 -20.16 -5.09 16.91
CA SER A 458 -21.51 -4.91 16.37
C SER A 458 -22.16 -6.23 15.92
N THR A 459 -21.35 -7.18 15.43
CA THR A 459 -21.79 -8.53 15.06
C THR A 459 -21.91 -9.43 16.30
N LEU A 460 -21.04 -9.24 17.28
CA LEU A 460 -21.07 -9.95 18.55
C LEU A 460 -22.23 -9.52 19.45
N VAL A 461 -22.64 -8.25 19.42
CA VAL A 461 -23.89 -7.79 20.05
C VAL A 461 -25.10 -8.50 19.43
N HIS A 462 -25.08 -8.77 18.12
CA HIS A 462 -26.12 -9.56 17.47
C HIS A 462 -26.08 -11.03 17.92
N TYR A 463 -24.90 -11.67 17.90
CA TYR A 463 -24.77 -13.05 18.41
C TYR A 463 -25.12 -13.18 19.89
N HIS A 464 -24.76 -12.19 20.71
CA HIS A 464 -25.16 -12.10 22.11
C HIS A 464 -26.68 -12.00 22.24
N SER A 465 -27.32 -11.15 21.43
CA SER A 465 -28.79 -11.01 21.41
C SER A 465 -29.48 -12.31 20.99
N GLU A 466 -29.01 -12.96 19.92
CA GLU A 466 -29.52 -14.26 19.47
C GLU A 466 -29.30 -15.36 20.50
N TYR A 467 -28.11 -15.40 21.11
CA TYR A 467 -27.79 -16.38 22.15
C TYR A 467 -28.61 -16.13 23.42
N ALA A 468 -28.80 -14.88 23.82
CA ALA A 468 -29.67 -14.51 24.93
C ALA A 468 -31.13 -14.90 24.67
N LEU A 469 -31.64 -14.62 23.46
CA LEU A 469 -32.99 -15.02 23.03
C LEU A 469 -33.15 -16.55 23.09
N LYS A 470 -32.20 -17.31 22.53
CA LYS A 470 -32.22 -18.78 22.60
C LYS A 470 -32.13 -19.31 24.03
N MET A 471 -31.39 -18.65 24.91
CA MET A 471 -31.30 -19.03 26.33
C MET A 471 -32.54 -18.63 27.15
N THR A 472 -33.43 -17.80 26.60
CA THR A 472 -34.78 -17.56 27.13
C THR A 472 -35.85 -18.49 26.54
N ASP A 473 -35.53 -19.21 25.47
CA ASP A 473 -36.41 -20.21 24.86
C ASP A 473 -36.40 -21.50 25.68
N ARG A 474 -37.59 -21.92 26.12
CA ARG A 474 -37.77 -23.08 26.99
C ARG A 474 -37.46 -24.40 26.27
N GLU A 475 -37.85 -24.53 25.00
CA GLU A 475 -37.60 -25.75 24.23
C GLU A 475 -36.10 -25.89 23.95
N TYR A 476 -35.45 -24.79 23.57
CA TYR A 476 -34.00 -24.77 23.34
C TYR A 476 -33.21 -25.12 24.60
N THR A 477 -33.56 -24.52 25.74
CA THR A 477 -32.85 -24.75 27.01
C THR A 477 -33.04 -26.18 27.53
N GLN A 478 -34.24 -26.76 27.43
CA GLN A 478 -34.48 -28.16 27.76
C GLN A 478 -33.71 -29.11 26.86
N LEU A 479 -33.67 -28.83 25.55
CA LEU A 479 -32.88 -29.61 24.60
C LEU A 479 -31.38 -29.54 24.92
N LEU A 480 -30.87 -28.35 25.20
CA LEU A 480 -29.46 -28.14 25.54
C LEU A 480 -29.10 -28.85 26.84
N GLU A 481 -29.91 -28.70 27.89
CA GLU A 481 -29.73 -29.36 29.20
C GLU A 481 -29.72 -30.89 29.08
N SER A 482 -30.54 -31.45 28.17
CA SER A 482 -30.55 -32.90 27.90
C SER A 482 -29.31 -33.43 27.16
N ARG A 483 -28.55 -32.55 26.48
CA ARG A 483 -27.42 -32.94 25.61
C ARG A 483 -26.05 -32.69 26.22
N VAL A 484 -25.97 -31.88 27.28
CA VAL A 484 -24.70 -31.52 27.92
C VAL A 484 -24.74 -31.84 29.41
N SER A 485 -23.56 -31.93 30.04
CA SER A 485 -23.52 -32.14 31.50
C SER A 485 -24.13 -30.96 32.26
N PRO A 486 -24.68 -31.15 33.46
CA PRO A 486 -25.20 -30.06 34.29
C PRO A 486 -24.17 -28.93 34.51
N LYS A 487 -22.89 -29.30 34.63
CA LYS A 487 -21.77 -28.35 34.75
C LYS A 487 -21.59 -27.51 33.48
N ALA A 488 -21.61 -28.14 32.30
CA ALA A 488 -21.50 -27.43 31.02
C ALA A 488 -22.70 -26.51 30.77
N TYR A 489 -23.91 -26.96 31.12
CA TYR A 489 -25.13 -26.13 31.02
C TYR A 489 -25.08 -24.90 31.94
N ALA A 490 -24.65 -25.08 33.20
CA ALA A 490 -24.46 -23.98 34.14
C ALA A 490 -23.47 -22.93 33.60
N TYR A 491 -22.35 -23.37 33.00
CA TYR A 491 -21.41 -22.46 32.35
C TYR A 491 -22.02 -21.77 31.12
N ALA A 492 -22.71 -22.49 30.25
CA ALA A 492 -23.35 -21.92 29.07
C ALA A 492 -24.35 -20.81 29.44
N LYS A 493 -25.09 -21.00 30.54
CA LYS A 493 -26.03 -20.01 31.10
C LYS A 493 -25.34 -18.81 31.73
N ALA A 494 -24.27 -19.03 32.50
CA ALA A 494 -23.47 -17.94 33.08
C ALA A 494 -22.72 -17.13 32.01
N LEU A 495 -22.29 -17.76 30.92
CA LEU A 495 -21.53 -17.10 29.85
C LEU A 495 -22.32 -15.94 29.21
N VAL A 496 -23.65 -16.07 29.09
CA VAL A 496 -24.55 -15.02 28.55
C VAL A 496 -24.33 -13.67 29.24
N THR A 497 -24.15 -13.68 30.57
CA THR A 497 -24.03 -12.45 31.37
C THR A 497 -22.63 -11.85 31.34
N HIS A 498 -21.61 -12.62 30.95
CA HIS A 498 -20.21 -12.18 30.93
C HIS A 498 -19.71 -11.82 29.52
N ILE A 499 -20.36 -12.31 28.47
CA ILE A 499 -20.03 -12.03 27.06
C ILE A 499 -19.80 -10.53 26.78
N PRO A 500 -20.70 -9.60 27.15
CA PRO A 500 -20.51 -8.18 26.84
C PRO A 500 -19.23 -7.59 27.46
N HIS A 501 -18.94 -7.95 28.71
CA HIS A 501 -17.77 -7.47 29.43
C HIS A 501 -16.46 -8.02 28.86
N ILE A 502 -16.42 -9.34 28.59
CA ILE A 502 -15.24 -9.99 27.98
C ILE A 502 -14.88 -9.31 26.66
N PHE A 503 -15.88 -9.04 25.81
CA PHE A 503 -15.61 -8.45 24.51
C PHE A 503 -15.21 -6.98 24.60
N GLN A 504 -15.85 -6.18 25.46
CA GLN A 504 -15.43 -4.80 25.68
C GLN A 504 -13.94 -4.73 26.08
N THR A 505 -13.52 -5.56 27.03
CA THR A 505 -12.12 -5.62 27.47
C THR A 505 -11.17 -6.06 26.35
N LEU A 506 -11.58 -6.96 25.46
CA LEU A 506 -10.74 -7.43 24.36
C LEU A 506 -10.63 -6.45 23.18
N THR A 507 -11.52 -5.46 23.08
CA THR A 507 -11.58 -4.57 21.91
C THR A 507 -11.13 -3.12 22.16
N ASP A 508 -10.95 -2.71 23.41
CA ASP A 508 -10.69 -1.31 23.74
C ASP A 508 -9.23 -0.87 23.49
N GLU A 509 -8.26 -1.80 23.46
CA GLU A 509 -6.84 -1.45 23.33
C GLU A 509 -6.32 -1.48 21.89
N HIS A 510 -6.67 -2.51 21.11
CA HIS A 510 -6.09 -2.75 19.79
C HIS A 510 -7.13 -3.22 18.78
N TYR A 511 -7.01 -2.75 17.55
CA TYR A 511 -7.93 -3.11 16.46
C TYR A 511 -7.17 -3.31 15.15
N THR A 512 -7.74 -4.12 14.28
CA THR A 512 -7.26 -4.31 12.90
C THR A 512 -8.42 -4.67 11.99
N LEU A 513 -8.19 -4.60 10.68
CA LEU A 513 -9.14 -5.05 9.68
C LEU A 513 -9.15 -6.58 9.65
N SER A 514 -10.33 -7.18 9.79
CA SER A 514 -10.53 -8.63 9.67
C SER A 514 -11.41 -8.94 8.46
N HIS A 515 -11.16 -10.08 7.82
CA HIS A 515 -11.98 -10.57 6.71
C HIS A 515 -13.42 -10.91 7.17
N GLY A 516 -13.61 -11.37 8.41
CA GLY A 516 -14.94 -11.66 8.99
C GLY A 516 -15.64 -12.94 8.51
N ASP A 517 -15.19 -13.55 7.41
CA ASP A 517 -15.69 -14.83 6.87
C ASP A 517 -14.57 -15.60 6.16
N PHE A 518 -13.53 -15.95 6.92
CA PHE A 518 -12.33 -16.62 6.41
C PHE A 518 -12.59 -18.12 6.16
N TRP A 519 -13.48 -18.40 5.21
CA TRP A 519 -13.88 -19.74 4.81
C TRP A 519 -13.19 -20.12 3.50
N ILE A 520 -12.72 -21.37 3.38
CA ILE A 520 -11.95 -21.88 2.23
C ILE A 520 -12.62 -21.66 0.87
N ASN A 521 -13.96 -21.58 0.83
CA ASN A 521 -14.71 -21.33 -0.40
C ASN A 521 -14.66 -19.88 -0.87
N ASN A 522 -14.21 -18.96 -0.02
CA ASN A 522 -13.98 -17.55 -0.36
C ASN A 522 -12.53 -17.31 -0.82
N ILE A 523 -11.75 -18.36 -1.04
CA ILE A 523 -10.31 -18.23 -1.27
C ILE A 523 -9.89 -18.78 -2.61
N PHE A 524 -9.15 -17.96 -3.35
CA PHE A 524 -8.66 -18.21 -4.69
C PHE A 524 -7.13 -18.27 -4.71
N VAL A 525 -6.57 -19.26 -5.40
CA VAL A 525 -5.11 -19.47 -5.55
C VAL A 525 -4.72 -19.43 -7.02
N ARG A 526 -3.63 -18.75 -7.33
CA ARG A 526 -3.21 -18.50 -8.72
C ARG A 526 -2.68 -19.76 -9.41
N HIS A 527 -3.07 -20.02 -10.67
CA HIS A 527 -2.74 -21.22 -11.46
C HIS A 527 -1.25 -21.59 -11.48
N ASN A 528 -0.37 -20.60 -11.60
CA ASN A 528 1.08 -20.80 -11.81
C ASN A 528 1.95 -20.30 -10.65
N GLN A 529 1.33 -19.82 -9.57
CA GLN A 529 2.03 -19.33 -8.39
C GLN A 529 1.21 -19.70 -7.16
N SER A 530 1.52 -20.85 -6.56
CA SER A 530 0.98 -21.27 -5.26
C SER A 530 1.38 -20.36 -4.10
N HIS A 531 1.90 -19.17 -4.40
CA HIS A 531 2.35 -18.11 -3.51
C HIS A 531 1.45 -16.88 -3.56
N ARG A 532 0.38 -16.81 -4.36
CA ARG A 532 -0.53 -15.64 -4.36
C ARG A 532 -1.97 -16.06 -4.11
N ILE A 533 -2.58 -15.44 -3.10
CA ILE A 533 -3.93 -15.72 -2.62
C ILE A 533 -4.77 -14.45 -2.77
N ARG A 534 -6.01 -14.66 -3.20
CA ARG A 534 -7.06 -13.63 -3.23
C ARG A 534 -8.25 -14.05 -2.38
N PHE A 535 -8.90 -13.05 -1.82
CA PHE A 535 -10.12 -13.14 -1.02
C PHE A 535 -11.28 -12.47 -1.74
#